data_AF-A0A3D3R350-F1
#
_entry.id   AF-A0A3D3R350-F1
#
_cell.length_a   1.000
_cell.length_b   1.000
_cell.length_c   1.000
_cell.angle_alpha   90.00
_cell.angle_beta   90.00
_cell.angle_gamma   90.00
#
_symmetry.space_group_name_H-M   'P 1'
#
loop_
_entity.id
_entity.type
_entity.pdbx_description
1 polymer ?
#
loop_
_entity_poly.entity_id
_entity_poly.type
_entity_poly.pdbx_seq_one_letter_code
_entity_poly.pdbx_strand_id
1 'polypeptide(L)'
;MTQYQRIPLLVLILAVLFSQPDSVCAAEPVRPDASQLEFFEQHIRPVLIEKCADCHSGDADAESTLTVHSRAALIQGGDYGPAILPG
;
A
#
# COMPACT_ATOMS: atom_id res chain seq x y z
N MET A 1 -22.74 -45.56 16.13
CA MET A 1 -22.71 -44.08 16.22
C MET A 1 -21.27 -43.54 16.16
N THR A 2 -20.40 -44.06 15.28
CA THR A 2 -18.94 -43.76 15.27
C THR A 2 -18.39 -43.28 13.91
N GLN A 3 -19.25 -43.14 12.89
CA GLN A 3 -18.86 -42.72 11.53
C GLN A 3 -18.82 -41.19 11.37
N TYR A 4 -19.63 -40.43 12.11
CA TYR A 4 -19.76 -38.98 11.92
C TYR A 4 -18.66 -38.14 12.60
N GLN A 5 -17.84 -38.75 13.46
CA GLN A 5 -16.79 -38.05 14.23
C GLN A 5 -15.42 -38.05 13.51
N ARG A 6 -15.25 -38.84 12.44
CA ARG A 6 -13.99 -38.92 11.66
C ARG A 6 -13.95 -37.94 10.49
N ILE A 7 -15.12 -37.59 9.94
CA ILE A 7 -15.31 -36.62 8.86
C ILE A 7 -14.84 -35.19 9.24
N PRO A 8 -15.14 -34.64 10.44
CA PRO A 8 -14.71 -33.27 10.78
C PRO A 8 -13.19 -33.14 10.96
N LEU A 9 -12.52 -34.21 11.42
CA LEU A 9 -11.07 -34.20 11.65
C LEU A 9 -10.27 -34.13 10.34
N LEU A 10 -10.74 -34.85 9.31
CA LEU A 10 -10.10 -34.89 7.99
C LEU A 10 -10.24 -33.55 7.24
N VAL A 11 -11.40 -32.90 7.38
CA VAL A 11 -11.65 -31.55 6.81
C VAL A 11 -10.78 -30.49 7.48
N LEU A 12 -10.59 -30.56 8.80
CA LEU A 12 -9.71 -29.64 9.53
C LEU A 12 -8.23 -29.81 9.14
N ILE A 13 -7.76 -31.04 8.90
CA ILE A 13 -6.38 -31.30 8.49
C ILE A 13 -6.11 -30.81 7.05
N LEU A 14 -7.07 -30.97 6.12
CA LEU A 14 -6.97 -30.46 4.76
C LEU A 14 -6.97 -28.92 4.70
N ALA A 15 -7.73 -28.25 5.58
CA ALA A 15 -7.76 -26.79 5.67
C ALA A 15 -6.40 -26.20 6.12
N VAL A 16 -5.67 -26.90 7.00
CA VAL A 16 -4.35 -26.48 7.47
C VAL A 16 -3.28 -26.65 6.39
N LEU A 17 -3.41 -27.67 5.53
CA LEU A 17 -2.46 -27.93 4.44
C LEU A 17 -2.55 -26.92 3.28
N PHE A 18 -3.71 -26.28 3.08
CA PHE A 18 -3.91 -25.25 2.04
C PHE A 18 -3.46 -23.84 2.46
N SER A 19 -3.05 -23.66 3.71
CA SER A 19 -2.67 -22.35 4.26
C SER A 19 -1.15 -22.14 4.27
N GLN A 20 -0.46 -22.49 3.17
CA GLN A 20 0.94 -22.10 3.00
C GLN A 20 0.96 -20.60 2.65
N PRO A 21 1.60 -19.73 3.44
CA PRO A 21 1.79 -18.35 3.05
C PRO A 21 2.75 -18.34 1.85
N ASP A 22 2.24 -17.98 0.67
CA ASP A 22 3.09 -17.61 -0.45
C ASP A 22 4.09 -16.57 0.06
N SER A 23 5.36 -16.96 0.04
CA SER A 23 6.46 -16.12 0.49
C SER A 23 6.60 -14.96 -0.49
N VAL A 24 5.88 -13.88 -0.22
CA VAL A 24 6.07 -12.60 -0.92
C VAL A 24 7.48 -12.15 -0.61
N CYS A 25 8.37 -12.18 -1.62
CA CYS A 25 9.64 -11.49 -1.56
C CYS A 25 9.36 -10.00 -1.35
N ALA A 26 9.36 -9.56 -0.10
CA ALA A 26 9.31 -8.15 0.23
C ALA A 26 10.60 -7.52 -0.30
N ALA A 27 10.50 -6.78 -1.40
CA ALA A 27 11.60 -5.95 -1.89
C ALA A 27 11.99 -4.97 -0.77
N GLU A 28 13.30 -4.85 -0.50
CA GLU A 28 13.78 -3.92 0.51
C GLU A 28 13.38 -2.49 0.13
N PRO A 29 12.80 -1.69 1.06
CA PRO A 29 12.36 -0.34 0.74
C PRO A 29 13.56 0.54 0.39
N VAL A 30 13.67 0.93 -0.89
CA VAL A 30 14.67 1.87 -1.37
C VAL A 30 14.44 3.22 -0.68
N ARG A 31 15.37 3.58 0.20
CA ARG A 31 15.38 4.90 0.85
C ARG A 31 15.97 5.92 -0.12
N PRO A 32 15.30 7.05 -0.35
CA PRO A 32 15.85 8.09 -1.20
C PRO A 32 17.10 8.69 -0.54
N ASP A 33 18.12 8.96 -1.35
CA ASP A 33 19.25 9.78 -0.93
C ASP A 33 18.87 11.27 -0.86
N ALA A 34 19.78 12.09 -0.34
CA ALA A 34 19.54 13.52 -0.15
C ALA A 34 19.24 14.26 -1.47
N SER A 35 19.90 13.86 -2.57
CA SER A 35 19.69 14.50 -3.88
C SER A 35 18.31 14.17 -4.46
N GLN A 36 17.80 12.96 -4.22
CA GLN A 36 16.45 12.57 -4.65
C GLN A 36 15.37 13.32 -3.86
N LEU A 37 15.59 13.53 -2.56
CA LEU A 37 14.70 14.36 -1.74
C LEU A 37 14.71 15.81 -2.22
N GLU A 38 15.88 16.39 -2.44
CA GLU A 38 16.01 17.75 -2.96
C GLU A 38 15.31 17.90 -4.32
N PHE A 39 15.50 16.93 -5.22
CA PHE A 39 14.84 16.93 -6.52
C PHE A 39 13.31 16.88 -6.37
N PHE A 40 12.80 16.02 -5.48
CA PHE A 40 11.37 15.95 -5.21
C PHE A 40 10.83 17.31 -4.76
N GLU A 41 11.51 17.97 -3.83
CA GLU A 41 11.03 19.23 -3.26
C GLU A 41 11.11 20.40 -4.23
N GLN A 42 12.13 20.45 -5.07
CA GLN A 42 12.36 21.55 -6.01
C GLN A 42 11.58 21.39 -7.32
N HIS A 43 11.33 20.16 -7.77
CA HIS A 43 10.80 19.91 -9.11
C HIS A 43 9.46 19.16 -9.10
N ILE A 44 9.26 18.20 -8.19
CA ILE A 44 8.07 17.34 -8.21
C ILE A 44 6.94 17.97 -7.39
N ARG A 45 7.21 18.32 -6.13
CA ARG A 45 6.19 18.87 -5.22
C ARG A 45 5.51 20.12 -5.77
N PRO A 46 6.19 21.11 -6.38
CA PRO A 46 5.52 22.29 -6.91
C PRO A 46 4.46 21.95 -7.96
N VAL A 47 4.74 20.99 -8.85
CA VAL A 47 3.79 20.55 -9.87
C VAL A 47 2.59 19.84 -9.24
N LEU A 48 2.82 18.99 -8.25
CA LEU A 48 1.74 18.30 -7.53
C LEU A 48 0.84 19.26 -6.78
N ILE A 49 1.41 20.29 -6.14
CA ILE A 49 0.63 21.33 -5.47
C ILE A 49 -0.17 22.14 -6.49
N GLU A 50 0.43 22.54 -7.62
CA GLU A 50 -0.25 23.37 -8.61
C GLU A 50 -1.35 22.62 -9.39
N LYS A 51 -1.19 21.31 -9.60
CA LYS A 51 -2.06 20.54 -10.53
C LYS A 51 -2.96 19.53 -9.86
N CYS A 52 -2.67 19.12 -8.62
CA CYS A 52 -3.34 17.99 -8.01
C CYS A 52 -3.88 18.29 -6.60
N ALA A 53 -3.29 19.24 -5.87
CA ALA A 53 -3.69 19.51 -4.49
C ALA A 53 -5.11 20.07 -4.35
N ASP A 54 -5.68 20.68 -5.40
CA ASP A 54 -7.07 21.17 -5.39
C ASP A 54 -8.08 20.06 -5.01
N CYS A 55 -7.83 18.82 -5.43
CA CYS A 55 -8.67 17.66 -5.08
C CYS A 55 -7.99 16.67 -4.12
N HIS A 56 -6.65 16.69 -4.03
CA HIS A 56 -5.84 15.74 -3.26
C HIS A 56 -4.94 16.43 -2.21
N SER A 57 -5.45 17.45 -1.51
CA SER A 57 -4.69 18.11 -0.45
C SER A 57 -4.51 17.22 0.78
N GLY A 58 -5.51 16.37 1.07
CA GLY A 58 -5.61 15.64 2.34
C GLY A 58 -6.26 16.45 3.45
N ASP A 59 -6.84 17.61 3.12
CA ASP A 59 -7.70 18.36 4.04
C ASP A 59 -9.06 17.65 4.22
N ALA A 60 -9.80 18.06 5.24
CA ALA A 60 -11.08 17.44 5.58
C ALA A 60 -12.17 17.61 4.50
N ASP A 61 -12.03 18.64 3.67
CA ASP A 61 -12.90 18.99 2.54
C ASP A 61 -12.37 18.52 1.18
N ALA A 62 -11.22 17.81 1.15
CA ALA A 62 -10.68 17.24 -0.07
C ALA A 62 -11.62 16.17 -0.67
N GLU A 63 -11.62 16.06 -2.01
CA GLU A 63 -12.48 15.12 -2.74
C GLU A 63 -12.03 13.66 -2.60
N SER A 64 -10.85 13.43 -2.00
CA SER A 64 -10.22 12.12 -1.85
C SER A 64 -9.38 12.06 -0.58
N THR A 65 -9.22 10.86 -0.04
CA THR A 65 -8.31 10.59 1.09
C THR A 65 -6.84 10.60 0.71
N LEU A 66 -6.51 10.64 -0.60
CA LEU A 66 -5.15 10.75 -1.08
C LEU A 66 -4.60 12.17 -0.85
N THR A 67 -3.35 12.23 -0.40
CA THR A 67 -2.58 13.48 -0.28
C THR A 67 -1.31 13.44 -1.15
N VAL A 68 -1.06 14.55 -1.86
CA VAL A 68 0.09 14.68 -2.79
C VAL A 68 1.25 15.51 -2.23
N HIS A 69 1.18 15.93 -0.97
CA HIS A 69 2.14 16.85 -0.36
C HIS A 69 3.54 16.27 -0.13
N SER A 70 3.68 14.94 -0.12
CA SER A 70 4.96 14.28 0.10
C SER A 70 5.08 12.97 -0.67
N ARG A 71 6.32 12.58 -0.98
CA ARG A 71 6.61 11.26 -1.57
C ARG A 71 6.06 10.12 -0.72
N ALA A 72 6.16 10.24 0.61
CA ALA A 72 5.66 9.22 1.53
C ALA A 72 4.13 9.07 1.44
N ALA A 73 3.41 10.18 1.34
CA ALA A 73 1.96 10.19 1.17
C ALA A 73 1.53 9.53 -0.15
N LEU A 74 2.23 9.78 -1.25
CA LEU A 74 1.96 9.13 -2.53
C LEU A 74 2.17 7.60 -2.49
N ILE A 75 3.17 7.15 -1.74
CA ILE A 75 3.43 5.71 -1.55
C ILE A 75 2.38 5.09 -0.63
N GLN A 76 1.97 5.80 0.43
CA GLN A 76 0.88 5.37 1.30
C GLN A 76 -0.43 5.24 0.51
N GLY A 77 -0.69 6.19 -0.38
CA GLY A 77 -1.86 6.19 -1.23
C GLY A 77 -3.14 6.61 -0.52
N GLY A 78 -4.28 6.34 -1.16
CA GLY A 78 -5.61 6.62 -0.64
C GLY A 78 -6.50 5.37 -0.69
N ASP A 79 -7.80 5.58 -0.86
CA ASP A 79 -8.81 4.50 -0.81
C ASP A 79 -8.59 3.37 -1.84
N TYR A 80 -7.87 3.66 -2.92
CA TYR A 80 -7.57 2.72 -4.00
C TYR A 80 -6.17 2.11 -3.92
N GLY A 81 -5.45 2.33 -2.81
CA GLY A 81 -4.08 1.88 -2.60
C GLY A 81 -3.02 2.93 -2.99
N PRO A 82 -1.73 2.52 -3.08
CA PRO A 82 -0.60 3.40 -3.40
C PRO A 82 -0.81 4.17 -4.71
N ALA A 83 -0.53 5.48 -4.71
CA ALA A 83 -0.56 6.28 -5.93
C ALA A 83 0.69 6.07 -6.79
N ILE A 84 1.82 5.73 -6.16
CA ILE A 84 3.08 5.37 -6.83
C ILE A 84 3.74 4.17 -6.15
N LEU A 85 4.48 3.39 -6.94
CA LEU A 85 5.39 2.36 -6.43
C LEU A 85 6.84 2.79 -6.68
N PRO A 86 7.72 2.76 -5.66
CA PRO A 86 9.16 2.97 -5.87
C PRO A 86 9.72 1.91 -6.83
N GLY A 87 10.63 2.33 -7.72
CA GLY A 87 11.30 1.48 -8.70
C GLY A 87 12.76 1.83 -8.86
#